data_AF-A0A0H5FSB6-F1
#
_entry.id   AF-A0A0H5FSB6-F1
#
_cell.length_a   1.000
_cell.length_b   1.000
_cell.length_c   1.000
_cell.angle_alpha   90.00
_cell.angle_beta   90.00
_cell.angle_gamma   90.00
#
_symmetry.space_group_name_H-M   'P 1'
#
loop_
_entity.id
_entity.type
_entity.pdbx_description
1 polymer ?
#
loop_
_entity_poly.entity_id
_entity_poly.type
_entity_poly.pdbx_seq_one_letter_code
_entity_poly.pdbx_strand_id
1 'polypeptide(L)' 'MTKYEWFTHQHRDTYASIVGHPTLLNYMSIADGESTGRMKFELAERMLQPCGPPPPKDDD' A
#
# COMPACT_ATOMS: atom_id res chain seq x y z
N MET A 1 -12.96 -12.31 -8.74
CA MET A 1 -12.42 -11.56 -7.60
C MET A 1 -12.17 -12.51 -6.45
N THR A 2 -10.96 -13.02 -6.34
CA THR A 2 -10.52 -13.87 -5.23
C THR A 2 -10.31 -13.03 -3.97
N LYS A 3 -10.22 -13.68 -2.81
CA LYS A 3 -9.87 -13.01 -1.53
C LYS A 3 -8.55 -12.24 -1.64
N TYR A 4 -7.56 -12.83 -2.32
CA TYR A 4 -6.26 -12.19 -2.54
C TYR A 4 -6.36 -10.93 -3.40
N GLU A 5 -7.12 -10.98 -4.49
CA GLU A 5 -7.34 -9.83 -5.38
C GLU A 5 -8.03 -8.68 -4.64
N TRP A 6 -9.09 -8.96 -3.89
CA TRP A 6 -9.79 -7.95 -3.09
C TRP A 6 -8.88 -7.26 -2.09
N PHE A 7 -8.12 -8.03 -1.30
CA PHE A 7 -7.19 -7.44 -0.34
C PHE A 7 -6.08 -6.63 -1.02
N THR A 8 -5.56 -7.11 -2.15
CA THR A 8 -4.53 -6.39 -2.90
C THR A 8 -5.05 -5.03 -3.40
N HIS A 9 -6.27 -4.98 -3.93
CA HIS A 9 -6.92 -3.73 -4.33
C HIS A 9 -7.12 -2.81 -3.14
N GLN A 10 -7.68 -3.31 -2.04
CA GLN A 10 -7.91 -2.51 -0.83
C GLN A 10 -6.62 -1.87 -0.30
N HIS A 11 -5.51 -2.60 -0.26
CA HIS A 11 -4.23 -2.04 0.19
C HIS A 11 -3.70 -0.98 -0.77
N ARG A 12 -3.79 -1.22 -2.09
CA ARG A 12 -3.36 -0.23 -3.09
C ARG A 12 -4.18 1.05 -3.02
N ASP A 13 -5.49 0.95 -2.87
CA ASP A 13 -6.38 2.12 -2.72
C ASP A 13 -6.10 2.88 -1.42
N THR A 14 -5.77 2.15 -0.34
CA THR A 14 -5.37 2.75 0.93
C THR A 14 -4.05 3.51 0.79
N TYR A 15 -3.03 2.92 0.18
CA TYR A 15 -1.74 3.59 -0.04
C TYR A 15 -1.88 4.81 -0.97
N ALA A 16 -2.66 4.70 -2.05
CA ALA A 16 -2.97 5.82 -2.92
C ALA A 16 -3.68 6.95 -2.16
N SER A 17 -4.63 6.61 -1.28
CA SER A 17 -5.32 7.57 -0.44
C SER A 17 -4.38 8.27 0.54
N ILE A 18 -3.46 7.54 1.18
CA ILE A 18 -2.45 8.14 2.09
C ILE A 18 -1.56 9.11 1.32
N VAL A 19 -1.04 8.72 0.16
CA VAL A 19 -0.17 9.58 -0.67
C VAL A 19 -0.93 10.80 -1.22
N GLY A 20 -2.21 10.64 -1.57
CA GLY A 20 -3.07 11.68 -2.13
C GLY A 20 -3.58 12.70 -1.13
N HIS A 21 -3.66 12.37 0.16
CA HIS A 21 -4.15 13.27 1.22
C HIS A 21 -2.98 13.81 2.06
N PRO A 22 -2.58 15.09 1.91
CA PRO A 22 -1.41 15.65 2.60
C PRO A 22 -1.47 15.54 4.12
N THR A 23 -2.66 15.66 4.72
CA THR A 23 -2.85 15.54 6.17
C THR A 23 -2.55 14.13 6.68
N LEU A 24 -3.00 13.10 5.96
CA LEU A 24 -2.78 11.71 6.31
C LEU A 24 -1.33 11.30 6.07
N LEU A 25 -0.72 11.76 4.97
CA LEU A 25 0.70 11.56 4.72
C LEU A 25 1.57 12.19 5.81
N ASN A 26 1.27 13.44 6.21
CA ASN A 26 2.00 14.12 7.27
C ASN A 26 1.85 13.39 8.60
N TYR A 27 0.64 12.92 8.93
CA TYR A 27 0.40 12.13 10.12
C TYR A 27 1.29 10.88 10.17
N MET A 28 1.36 10.11 9.07
CA MET A 28 2.22 8.92 8.99
C MET A 28 3.71 9.29 9.07
N SER A 29 4.13 10.36 8.38
CA SER A 29 5.54 10.78 8.36
C SER A 29 6.02 11.23 9.75
N ILE A 30 5.16 11.91 10.51
CA ILE A 30 5.46 12.33 11.89
C ILE A 30 5.54 11.11 12.81
N ALA A 31 4.63 10.14 12.67
CA ALA A 31 4.61 8.93 13.48
C ALA A 31 5.88 8.09 13.29
N ASP A 32 6.38 8.01 12.06
CA ASP A 32 7.58 7.23 11.71
C ASP A 32 8.88 8.03 11.88
N GLY A 33 8.79 9.34 12.10
CA GLY A 33 9.96 10.23 12.22
C GLY A 33 10.73 10.46 10.90
N GLU A 34 10.10 10.15 9.77
CA GLU A 34 10.70 10.19 8.44
C GLU A 34 10.24 11.40 7.62
N SER A 35 11.01 11.76 6.59
CA SER A 35 10.59 12.82 5.67
C SER A 35 9.34 12.40 4.87
N THR A 36 8.48 13.36 4.55
CA THR A 36 7.28 13.10 3.73
C THR A 36 7.62 12.53 2.35
N GLY A 37 8.77 12.90 1.78
CA GLY A 37 9.28 12.32 0.55
C GLY A 37 9.65 10.84 0.69
N ARG A 38 10.29 10.47 1.81
CA ARG A 38 10.62 9.08 2.13
C ARG A 38 9.36 8.23 2.30
N MET A 39 8.38 8.73 3.07
CA MET A 39 7.10 8.05 3.26
C MET A 39 6.35 7.83 1.94
N LYS A 40 6.34 8.82 1.03
CA LYS A 40 5.74 8.66 -0.31
C LYS A 40 6.43 7.57 -1.12
N PHE A 41 7.76 7.55 -1.13
CA PHE A 41 8.56 6.55 -1.84
C PHE A 41 8.24 5.15 -1.32
N GLU A 42 8.26 4.97 0.00
CA GLU A 42 8.01 3.69 0.65
C GLU A 42 6.58 3.18 0.43
N LEU A 43 5.57 4.06 0.52
CA LEU A 43 4.19 3.69 0.22
C LEU A 43 4.01 3.27 -1.25
N ALA A 44 4.71 3.94 -2.18
CA ALA A 44 4.69 3.58 -3.59
C ALA A 44 5.33 2.20 -3.85
N GLU A 45 6.46 1.90 -3.20
CA GLU A 45 7.10 0.58 -3.30
C GLU A 45 6.18 -0.54 -2.76
N ARG A 46 5.49 -0.29 -1.64
CA ARG A 46 4.54 -1.23 -1.05
C ARG A 46 3.32 -1.55 -1.94
N MET A 47 3.03 -0.73 -2.95
CA MET A 47 1.92 -1.02 -3.88
C MET A 47 2.19 -2.23 -4.78
N LEU A 48 3.45 -2.63 -4.98
CA LEU A 48 3.80 -3.74 -5.88
C LEU A 48 3.15 -5.05 -5.44
N GLN A 49 3.41 -5.47 -4.19
CA GLN A 49 2.89 -6.72 -3.59
C GLN A 49 2.51 -6.50 -2.12
N PRO A 50 1.42 -5.76 -1.84
CA PRO A 50 1.04 -5.44 -0.46
C PRO A 50 0.64 -6.66 0.37
N CYS A 51 0.17 -7.73 -0.30
CA CYS A 51 -0.31 -8.95 0.34
C CYS A 51 0.63 -10.15 0.10
N GLY A 52 1.88 -9.90 -0.33
CA GLY A 52 2.81 -10.94 -0.75
C GLY A 52 2.49 -11.52 -2.14
N PRO A 53 3.08 -12.67 -2.52
CA PRO A 53 2.81 -13.32 -3.79
C PRO A 53 1.37 -13.88 -3.84
N PRO A 54 0.76 -13.95 -5.04
CA PRO A 54 -0.54 -14.57 -5.21
C PRO A 54 -0.50 -16.06 -4.81
N PRO A 55 -1.60 -16.62 -4.29
CA PRO A 55 -1.70 -18.05 -4.08
C PRO A 55 -1.46 -18.80 -5.40
N PRO A 56 -0.90 -20.03 -5.35
CA PRO A 56 -0.79 -20.86 -6.54
C PRO A 56 -2.16 -20.99 -7.19
N LYS A 57 -2.20 -20.92 -8.52
CA LYS A 57 -3.42 -21.26 -9.25
C LYS A 57 -3.67 -22.75 -9.02
N ASP A 58 -4.89 -23.12 -8.70
CA ASP A 58 -5.27 -24.52 -8.80
C ASP A 58 -5.14 -24.90 -10.29
N ASP A 59 -4.12 -25.71 -10.60
CA ASP A 59 -4.01 -26.36 -11.90
C ASP A 59 -5.17 -27.37 -11.96
N ASP A 60 -6.13 -27.17 -12.88
CA ASP A 60 -7.10 -28.21 -13.27
C ASP A 60 -6.38 -29.44 -13.84
#